data_AF-A0A532AY65-F1
#
_entry.id   AF-A0A532AY65-F1
#
_cell.length_a   1.000
_cell.length_b   1.000
_cell.length_c   1.000
_cell.angle_alpha   90.00
_cell.angle_beta   90.00
_cell.angle_gamma   90.00
#
_symmetry.space_group_name_H-M   'P 1'
#
loop_
_entity.id
_entity.type
_entity.pdbx_description
1 polymer ?
#
loop_
_entity_poly.entity_id
_entity_poly.type
_entity_poly.pdbx_seq_one_letter_code
_entity_poly.pdbx_strand_id
1 'polypeptide(L)' 'MKAKIHITLKQGILDPQGKAIEHALGSLGFKNAGNVRVGKYMEVDVNETDKAKADAAVKAMCEKLLANTIVEEYRYELG' A
#
# COMPACT_ATOMS: atom_id res chain seq x y z
N MET A 1 -14.59 -12.83 5.37
CA MET A 1 -13.78 -12.57 4.16
C MET A 1 -12.44 -11.97 4.55
N LYS A 2 -11.39 -12.17 3.77
CA LYS A 2 -10.06 -11.59 4.06
C LYS A 2 -9.71 -10.52 3.05
N ALA A 3 -9.47 -9.30 3.51
CA ALA A 3 -9.03 -8.18 2.69
C ALA A 3 -7.51 -8.05 2.73
N LYS A 4 -6.87 -7.96 1.56
CA LYS A 4 -5.44 -7.70 1.40
C LYS A 4 -5.26 -6.32 0.81
N ILE A 5 -4.72 -5.39 1.57
CA ILE A 5 -4.67 -3.96 1.24
C ILE A 5 -3.22 -3.55 1.03
N HIS A 6 -2.93 -2.92 -0.10
CA HIS A 6 -1.65 -2.28 -0.39
C HIS A 6 -1.84 -0.76 -0.43
N ILE A 7 -0.97 -0.02 0.26
CA ILE A 7 -0.94 1.45 0.25
C ILE A 7 0.44 1.90 -0.16
N THR A 8 0.50 2.79 -1.15
CA THR A 8 1.76 3.39 -1.64
C THR A 8 1.61 4.89 -1.76
N LEU A 9 2.72 5.62 -1.68
CA LEU A 9 2.73 7.03 -2.04
C LEU A 9 2.29 7.20 -3.51
N LYS A 10 1.52 8.25 -3.81
CA LYS A 10 1.16 8.61 -5.18
C LYS A 10 2.39 8.93 -6.02
N GLN A 11 2.26 8.78 -7.34
CA GLN A 11 3.26 9.25 -8.29
C GLN A 11 3.58 10.73 -8.07
N GLY A 12 4.87 11.09 -8.17
CA GLY A 12 5.36 12.45 -7.94
C GLY A 12 5.56 12.84 -6.47
N ILE A 13 5.05 12.06 -5.50
CA ILE A 13 5.37 12.27 -4.08
C ILE A 13 6.73 11.66 -3.77
N LEU A 14 7.61 12.47 -3.15
CA LEU A 14 8.93 12.04 -2.72
C LEU A 14 8.82 10.94 -1.66
N ASP A 15 9.58 9.87 -1.84
CA ASP A 15 9.71 8.76 -0.89
C ASP A 15 11.15 8.72 -0.31
N PRO A 16 11.40 9.38 0.83
CA PRO A 16 12.72 9.37 1.45
C PRO A 16 13.17 7.97 1.87
N GLN A 17 12.25 7.09 2.26
CA GLN A 17 12.58 5.73 2.70
C GLN A 17 13.00 4.87 1.50
N GLY A 18 12.22 4.92 0.41
CA GLY A 18 12.58 4.27 -0.84
C GLY A 18 13.94 4.71 -1.35
N LYS A 19 14.26 6.01 -1.28
CA LYS A 19 15.56 6.54 -1.68
C LYS A 19 16.72 6.05 -0.80
N ALA A 20 16.52 5.96 0.51
CA ALA A 20 17.53 5.40 1.41
C ALA A 20 17.82 3.92 1.09
N ILE A 21 16.78 3.13 0.82
CA ILE A 21 16.92 1.72 0.47
C ILE A 21 17.59 1.55 -0.90
N GLU A 22 17.21 2.34 -1.90
CA GLU A 22 17.85 2.36 -3.23
C GLU A 22 19.37 2.61 -3.11
N HIS A 23 19.76 3.58 -2.29
CA HIS A 23 21.18 3.86 -2.04
C HIS A 23 21.91 2.71 -1.34
N ALA A 24 21.27 2.07 -0.35
CA ALA A 24 21.82 0.91 0.33
C ALA A 24 22.00 -0.27 -0.63
N LEU A 25 21.02 -0.55 -1.50
CA LEU A 25 21.12 -1.58 -2.53
C LEU A 25 22.28 -1.31 -3.49
N GLY A 26 22.46 -0.06 -3.92
CA GLY A 26 23.60 0.35 -4.73
C GLY A 26 24.95 0.09 -4.05
N SER A 27 25.06 0.42 -2.75
CA SER A 27 26.27 0.19 -1.94
C SER A 27 26.60 -1.30 -1.78
N LEU A 28 25.58 -2.17 -1.81
CA LEU A 28 25.73 -3.62 -1.79
C LEU A 28 26.02 -4.23 -3.17
N GLY A 29 26.11 -3.42 -4.22
CA GLY A 29 26.45 -3.87 -5.58
C GLY A 29 25.25 -4.18 -6.49
N PHE A 30 24.01 -4.00 -6.02
CA PHE A 30 22.80 -4.22 -6.83
C PHE A 30 22.53 -3.04 -7.77
N LYS A 31 23.36 -2.90 -8.82
CA LYS A 31 23.29 -1.77 -9.77
C LYS A 31 22.04 -1.75 -10.66
N ASN A 32 21.28 -2.84 -10.68
CA ASN A 32 20.03 -2.99 -11.44
C ASN A 32 18.78 -2.65 -10.62
N ALA A 33 18.92 -2.31 -9.33
CA ALA A 33 17.82 -1.87 -8.49
C ALA A 33 17.69 -0.34 -8.55
N GLY A 34 16.51 0.15 -8.90
CA GLY A 34 16.22 1.57 -8.96
C GLY A 34 14.72 1.86 -8.87
N ASN A 35 14.38 3.11 -8.61
CA ASN A 35 13.03 3.58 -8.33
C ASN A 35 12.34 2.78 -7.21
N VAL A 36 13.06 2.56 -6.12
CA VAL A 36 12.51 1.82 -4.96
C VAL A 36 11.41 2.65 -4.32
N ARG A 37 10.25 2.02 -4.10
CA ARG A 37 9.08 2.61 -3.45
C ARG A 37 8.68 1.76 -2.25
N VAL A 38 8.44 2.41 -1.12
CA VAL A 38 7.99 1.76 0.11
C VAL A 38 6.51 2.06 0.33
N GLY A 39 5.80 1.04 0.81
CA GLY A 39 4.38 1.11 1.09
C GLY A 39 4.00 0.22 2.26
N LYS A 40 2.72 0.21 2.58
CA LYS A 40 2.13 -0.61 3.64
C LYS A 40 1.38 -1.78 3.02
N TYR A 41 1.52 -2.96 3.61
CA TYR A 41 0.67 -4.11 3.33
C TYR A 41 -0.10 -4.46 4.60
N MET A 42 -1.41 -4.63 4.49
CA MET A 42 -2.29 -4.95 5.61
C MET A 42 -3.23 -6.08 5.23
N GLU A 43 -3.47 -7.00 6.16
CA GLU A 43 -4.51 -8.00 6.04
C GLU A 43 -5.57 -7.73 7.10
N VAL A 44 -6.83 -7.71 6.68
CA VAL A 44 -7.97 -7.43 7.56
C VAL A 44 -8.99 -8.54 7.40
N ASP A 45 -9.31 -9.22 8.51
CA ASP A 45 -10.45 -10.12 8.56
C ASP A 45 -11.75 -9.31 8.65
N VAL A 46 -12.54 -9.37 7.58
CA VAL A 46 -13.82 -8.70 7.46
C VAL A 46 -14.92 -9.70 7.79
N ASN A 47 -15.57 -9.50 8.93
CA ASN A 47 -16.70 -10.33 9.37
C ASN A 47 -17.99 -9.97 8.62
N GLU A 48 -17.98 -10.18 7.31
CA GLU A 48 -19.09 -10.01 6.40
C GLU A 48 -19.04 -11.14 5.37
N THR A 49 -20.22 -11.58 4.95
CA THR A 49 -20.43 -12.69 4.00
C THR A 49 -20.90 -12.21 2.64
N ASP A 50 -21.55 -11.04 2.59
CA ASP A 50 -21.92 -10.40 1.34
C ASP A 50 -20.71 -9.66 0.75
N LYS A 51 -20.31 -10.05 -0.46
CA LYS A 51 -19.13 -9.49 -1.12
C LYS A 51 -19.25 -7.99 -1.39
N ALA A 52 -20.43 -7.49 -1.74
CA ALA A 52 -20.63 -6.07 -2.04
C ALA A 52 -20.58 -5.22 -0.76
N LYS A 53 -21.14 -5.73 0.35
CA LYS A 53 -21.03 -5.06 1.66
C LYS A 53 -19.61 -5.06 2.18
N ALA A 54 -18.88 -6.18 2.03
CA ALA A 54 -17.49 -6.25 2.43
C ALA A 54 -16.60 -5.31 1.60
N ASP A 55 -16.85 -5.20 0.29
CA ASP A 55 -16.18 -4.22 -0.58
C ASP A 55 -16.40 -2.79 -0.13
N ALA A 56 -17.67 -2.39 0.07
CA ALA A 56 -18.00 -1.06 0.56
C ALA A 56 -17.35 -0.76 1.93
N ALA A 57 -17.31 -1.74 2.83
CA ALA A 57 -16.69 -1.61 4.15
C ALA A 57 -15.17 -1.39 4.04
N VAL A 58 -14.46 -2.21 3.26
CA VAL A 58 -13.00 -2.10 3.09
C VAL A 58 -12.62 -0.82 2.37
N LYS A 59 -13.38 -0.41 1.36
CA LYS A 59 -13.21 0.89 0.72
C LYS A 59 -13.33 2.04 1.73
N ALA A 60 -14.37 2.02 2.56
CA ALA A 60 -14.56 3.03 3.60
C ALA A 60 -13.45 3.02 4.65
N MET A 61 -12.92 1.85 5.04
CA MET A 61 -11.75 1.75 5.93
C MET A 61 -10.53 2.43 5.31
N CYS A 62 -10.27 2.17 4.02
CA CYS A 62 -9.15 2.77 3.29
C CYS A 62 -9.26 4.29 3.23
N GLU A 63 -10.43 4.81 2.87
CA GLU A 63 -10.66 6.25 2.69
C GLU A 63 -10.70 7.04 4.00
N LYS A 64 -11.20 6.43 5.08
CA LYS A 64 -11.39 7.14 6.36
C LYS A 64 -10.19 7.05 7.30
N LEU A 65 -9.35 6.03 7.17
CA LEU A 65 -8.29 5.77 8.16
C LEU A 65 -7.01 5.23 7.56
N LEU A 66 -7.08 4.16 6.76
CA LEU A 66 -5.88 3.39 6.46
C LEU A 66 -4.94 4.13 5.50
N ALA A 67 -5.49 4.88 4.53
CA ALA A 67 -4.75 5.66 3.57
C ALA A 67 -4.93 7.16 3.81
N ASN A 68 -3.82 7.91 3.78
CA ASN A 68 -3.88 9.35 3.62
C ASN A 68 -4.10 9.67 2.13
N THR A 69 -5.37 9.78 1.72
CA THR A 69 -5.77 9.95 0.30
C THR A 69 -5.26 11.23 -0.37
N ILE A 70 -4.65 12.16 0.37
CA ILE A 70 -3.98 13.34 -0.21
C ILE A 70 -2.69 12.89 -0.91
N VAL A 71 -1.84 12.11 -0.22
CA VAL A 71 -0.48 11.77 -0.66
C VAL A 71 -0.27 10.29 -0.96
N GLU A 72 -1.18 9.42 -0.52
CA GLU A 72 -1.17 7.98 -0.73
C GLU A 72 -2.30 7.54 -1.67
N GLU A 73 -2.08 6.42 -2.34
CA GLU A 73 -3.07 5.65 -3.08
C GLU A 73 -3.12 4.22 -2.54
N TYR A 74 -4.25 3.55 -2.73
CA TYR A 74 -4.44 2.19 -2.24
C TYR A 74 -5.07 1.29 -3.30
N ARG A 75 -4.81 -0.01 -3.16
CA ARG A 75 -5.51 -1.09 -3.86
C ARG A 75 -5.76 -2.22 -2.89
N TYR A 76 -6.84 -2.97 -3.08
CA TYR A 76 -7.10 -4.13 -2.24
C TYR A 76 -7.75 -5.27 -3.02
N GLU A 77 -7.61 -6.48 -2.46
CA GLU A 77 -8.25 -7.70 -2.94
C GLU A 77 -9.08 -8.29 -1.80
N LEU A 78 -10.22 -8.90 -2.15
CA LEU A 78 -11.10 -9.60 -1.21
C LEU A 78 -11.14 -11.09 -1.55
N GLY A 79 -10.73 -11.91 -0.57
CA GLY A 79 -10.82 -13.37 -0.59
C GLY A 79 -11.92 -13.92 0.30
#